data_AF-A0A956REQ2-F1
#
_entry.id   AF-A0A956REQ2-F1
#
_cell.length_a   1.000
_cell.length_b   1.000
_cell.length_c   1.000
_cell.angle_alpha   90.00
_cell.angle_beta   90.00
_cell.angle_gamma   90.00
#
_symmetry.space_group_name_H-M   'P 1'
#
loop_
_entity.id
_entity.type
_entity.pdbx_description
1 polymer ?
#
loop_
_entity_poly.entity_id
_entity_poly.type
_entity_poly.pdbx_seq_one_letter_code
_entity_poly.pdbx_strand_id
1 'polypeptide(L)'
;ALCASVADEVHARTDAYVTLGSASLKWHRVWTPAFAAERGLPVIDLDIYQAHYYSWMDGQAYDDHPELGTVAFSPLVQDYGALGLARPMVVGELALSSDAGATLDVILSRGYAGAWPWSLNADFSIDAAGVKAWSDGQGALTQLPPP
;
A
#
# COMPACT_ATOMS: atom_id res chain seq x y z
N ALA A 1 -8.33 4.81 -18.27
CA ALA A 1 -9.74 4.87 -18.72
C ALA A 1 -10.58 3.88 -17.93
N LEU A 2 -10.39 2.56 -18.09
CA LEU A 2 -11.18 1.55 -17.36
C LEU A 2 -11.15 1.73 -15.83
N CYS A 3 -9.97 1.83 -15.22
CA CYS A 3 -9.87 1.97 -13.76
C CYS A 3 -10.56 3.23 -13.21
N ALA A 4 -10.49 4.35 -13.96
CA ALA A 4 -11.18 5.59 -13.59
C ALA A 4 -12.70 5.38 -13.61
N SER A 5 -13.25 4.84 -14.71
CA SER A 5 -14.68 4.57 -14.81
C SER A 5 -15.19 3.58 -13.75
N VAL A 6 -14.38 2.59 -13.37
CA VAL A 6 -14.74 1.66 -12.29
C VAL A 6 -14.76 2.38 -10.95
N ALA A 7 -13.76 3.22 -10.65
CA ALA A 7 -13.75 4.03 -9.42
C ALA A 7 -14.98 4.94 -9.34
N ASP A 8 -15.27 5.68 -10.42
CA ASP A 8 -16.43 6.57 -10.53
C ASP A 8 -17.75 5.81 -10.26
N GLU A 9 -17.93 4.63 -10.84
CA GLU A 9 -19.14 3.83 -10.64
C GLU A 9 -19.25 3.24 -9.22
N VAL A 10 -18.12 2.90 -8.58
CA VAL A 10 -18.12 2.45 -7.18
C VAL A 10 -18.56 3.60 -6.27
N HIS A 11 -17.96 4.78 -6.43
CA HIS A 11 -18.31 5.98 -5.66
C HIS A 11 -19.75 6.45 -5.93
N ALA A 12 -20.26 6.29 -7.16
CA ALA A 12 -21.62 6.70 -7.51
C ALA A 12 -22.71 5.75 -6.97
N ARG A 13 -22.37 4.51 -6.60
CA ARG A 13 -23.35 3.46 -6.28
C ARG A 13 -23.20 2.89 -4.88
N THR A 14 -22.07 3.12 -4.24
CA THR A 14 -21.74 2.53 -2.96
C THR A 14 -20.97 3.55 -2.14
N ASP A 15 -20.98 3.38 -0.83
CA ASP A 15 -20.07 4.11 0.03
C ASP A 15 -18.69 3.45 0.07
N ALA A 16 -18.37 2.39 -0.67
CA ALA A 16 -17.12 1.65 -0.47
C ALA A 16 -15.85 2.47 -0.83
N TYR A 17 -14.78 2.29 -0.04
CA TYR A 17 -13.44 2.74 -0.41
C TYR A 17 -12.94 2.09 -1.71
N VAL A 18 -12.22 2.85 -2.51
CA VAL A 18 -11.60 2.40 -3.77
C VAL A 18 -10.07 2.41 -3.66
N THR A 19 -9.45 1.31 -4.06
CA THR A 19 -8.00 1.17 -4.21
C THR A 19 -7.65 0.42 -5.50
N LEU A 20 -6.42 0.60 -5.97
CA LEU A 20 -5.85 -0.13 -7.10
C LEU A 20 -4.44 -0.59 -6.74
N GLY A 21 -4.20 -1.90 -6.83
CA GLY A 21 -2.92 -2.52 -6.47
C GLY A 21 -1.79 -2.19 -7.44
N SER A 22 -0.63 -1.84 -6.91
CA SER A 22 0.66 -1.85 -7.60
C SER A 22 1.51 -3.05 -7.19
N ALA A 23 2.20 -3.66 -8.14
CA ALA A 23 3.17 -4.73 -7.88
C ALA A 23 4.39 -4.29 -7.05
N SER A 24 4.67 -2.99 -6.92
CA SER A 24 5.82 -2.48 -6.14
C SER A 24 5.70 -0.98 -5.84
N LEU A 25 6.30 -0.53 -4.73
CA LEU A 25 6.44 0.89 -4.35
C LEU A 25 7.12 1.75 -5.43
N LYS A 26 7.92 1.14 -6.30
CA LYS A 26 8.58 1.87 -7.39
C LYS A 26 7.58 2.63 -8.27
N TRP A 27 6.33 2.17 -8.35
CA TRP A 27 5.25 2.80 -9.11
C TRP A 27 4.32 3.71 -8.28
N HIS A 28 4.73 4.13 -7.08
CA HIS A 28 3.87 4.87 -6.14
C HIS A 28 3.18 6.11 -6.74
N ARG A 29 3.78 6.79 -7.73
CA ARG A 29 3.18 7.97 -8.38
C ARG A 29 2.16 7.66 -9.47
N VAL A 30 2.17 6.45 -10.07
CA VAL A 30 1.41 6.14 -11.30
C VAL A 30 -0.09 6.33 -11.13
N TRP A 31 -0.59 6.18 -9.90
CA TRP A 31 -2.01 6.30 -9.57
C TRP A 31 -2.42 7.68 -9.03
N THR A 32 -1.48 8.63 -8.99
CA THR A 32 -1.75 9.96 -8.44
C THR A 32 -2.46 10.86 -9.46
N PRO A 33 -3.33 11.78 -9.00
CA PRO A 33 -3.93 12.79 -9.88
C PRO A 33 -2.89 13.63 -10.64
N ALA A 34 -1.76 13.95 -10.00
CA ALA A 34 -0.67 14.71 -10.61
C ALA A 34 -0.06 13.96 -11.82
N PHE A 35 0.23 12.66 -11.64
CA PHE A 35 0.78 11.82 -12.72
C PHE A 35 -0.16 11.73 -13.91
N ALA A 36 -1.47 11.58 -13.64
CA ALA A 36 -2.50 11.55 -14.67
C ALA A 36 -2.58 12.88 -15.43
N ALA A 37 -2.60 14.01 -14.71
CA ALA A 37 -2.65 15.35 -15.28
C ALA A 37 -1.45 15.64 -16.20
N GLU A 38 -0.23 15.30 -15.78
CA GLU A 38 1.00 15.44 -16.57
C GLU A 38 0.95 14.70 -17.92
N ARG A 39 0.13 13.64 -18.02
CA ARG A 39 0.05 12.75 -19.19
C ARG A 39 -1.25 12.88 -19.97
N GLY A 40 -2.15 13.79 -19.59
CA GLY A 40 -3.48 13.89 -20.20
C GLY A 40 -4.31 12.61 -20.02
N LEU A 41 -4.07 11.86 -18.94
CA LEU A 41 -4.82 10.65 -18.62
C LEU A 41 -6.00 11.00 -17.70
N PRO A 42 -7.10 10.22 -17.72
CA PRO A 42 -8.16 10.35 -16.73
C PRO A 42 -7.61 10.11 -15.31
N VAL A 43 -8.02 10.96 -14.37
CA VAL A 43 -7.73 10.75 -12.95
C VAL A 43 -8.48 9.50 -12.47
N ILE A 44 -7.81 8.70 -11.66
CA ILE A 44 -8.44 7.59 -10.94
C ILE A 44 -8.61 8.09 -9.50
N ASP A 45 -9.84 8.33 -9.06
CA ASP A 45 -10.07 8.79 -7.69
C ASP A 45 -9.95 7.60 -6.73
N LEU A 46 -8.75 7.43 -6.18
CA LEU A 46 -8.47 6.39 -5.19
C LEU A 46 -8.49 7.01 -3.80
N ASP A 47 -9.16 6.33 -2.87
CA ASP A 47 -9.20 6.71 -1.45
C ASP A 47 -7.92 6.28 -0.75
N ILE A 48 -7.35 5.16 -1.19
CA ILE A 48 -6.17 4.51 -0.63
C ILE A 48 -5.28 4.04 -1.79
N TYR A 49 -3.97 4.29 -1.70
CA TYR A 49 -3.00 3.68 -2.60
C TYR A 49 -2.56 2.32 -2.07
N GLN A 50 -2.23 1.40 -2.98
CA GLN A 50 -1.76 0.08 -2.59
C GLN A 50 -0.48 -0.28 -3.33
N ALA A 51 0.50 -0.80 -2.59
CA ALA A 51 1.66 -1.45 -3.15
C ALA A 51 1.85 -2.86 -2.57
N HIS A 52 2.49 -3.72 -3.36
CA HIS A 52 2.91 -5.06 -2.95
C HIS A 52 4.37 -5.03 -2.51
N TYR A 53 4.70 -5.89 -1.56
CA TYR A 53 6.04 -6.06 -1.04
C TYR A 53 6.38 -7.54 -0.90
N TYR A 54 7.59 -7.88 -1.33
CA TYR A 54 8.20 -9.18 -1.09
C TYR A 54 9.67 -8.98 -0.77
N SER A 55 10.25 -9.85 0.06
CA SER A 55 11.64 -9.70 0.55
C SER A 55 12.68 -9.66 -0.57
N TRP A 56 12.41 -10.23 -1.74
CA TRP A 56 13.31 -10.10 -2.89
C TRP A 56 13.46 -8.65 -3.40
N MET A 57 12.55 -7.75 -3.01
CA MET A 57 12.64 -6.32 -3.29
C MET A 57 13.60 -5.58 -2.34
N ASP A 58 14.05 -6.21 -1.26
CA ASP A 58 15.01 -5.60 -0.35
C ASP A 58 16.34 -5.32 -1.07
N GLY A 59 16.93 -4.15 -0.79
CA GLY A 59 18.13 -3.67 -1.48
C GLY A 59 17.88 -3.12 -2.89
N GLN A 60 16.65 -3.23 -3.43
CA GLN A 60 16.28 -2.59 -4.69
C GLN A 60 15.75 -1.18 -4.44
N ALA A 61 16.21 -0.24 -5.28
CA ALA A 61 15.79 1.14 -5.23
C ALA A 61 15.97 1.79 -6.61
N TYR A 62 15.29 2.91 -6.79
CA TYR A 62 15.75 3.93 -7.72
C TYR A 62 16.62 4.93 -6.96
N ASP A 63 17.70 5.34 -7.61
CA ASP A 63 18.52 6.47 -7.20
C ASP A 63 18.38 7.55 -8.26
N ASP A 64 17.71 8.65 -7.91
CA ASP A 64 17.45 9.80 -8.78
C ASP A 64 16.75 9.47 -10.12
N HIS A 65 15.70 8.63 -10.09
CA HIS A 65 14.92 8.36 -11.31
C HIS A 65 14.22 9.66 -11.78
N PRO A 66 14.31 10.03 -13.08
CA PRO A 66 13.83 11.33 -13.56
C PRO A 66 12.34 11.59 -13.33
N GLU A 67 11.55 10.53 -13.16
CA GLU A 67 10.11 10.59 -12.94
C GLU A 67 9.70 10.18 -11.51
N LEU A 68 10.52 9.38 -10.85
CA LEU A 68 10.14 8.65 -9.63
C LEU A 68 11.05 8.98 -8.44
N GLY A 69 12.06 9.82 -8.65
CA GLY A 69 13.04 10.23 -7.66
C GLY A 69 13.85 9.07 -7.10
N THR A 70 14.36 9.27 -5.89
CA THR A 70 14.99 8.22 -5.09
C THR A 70 13.92 7.53 -4.26
N VAL A 71 13.72 6.24 -4.51
CA VAL A 71 12.70 5.43 -3.82
C VAL A 71 13.22 4.02 -3.57
N ALA A 72 13.19 3.58 -2.32
CA ALA A 72 13.40 2.19 -1.99
C ALA A 72 12.12 1.39 -2.25
N PHE A 73 12.27 0.18 -2.80
CA PHE A 73 11.11 -0.62 -3.19
C PHE A 73 10.48 -1.36 -2.02
N SER A 74 11.22 -1.46 -0.91
CA SER A 74 10.77 -2.10 0.33
C SER A 74 10.15 -1.07 1.27
N PRO A 75 8.89 -1.26 1.70
CA PRO A 75 8.26 -0.42 2.71
C PRO A 75 8.88 -0.62 4.10
N LEU A 76 9.75 -1.62 4.27
CA LEU A 76 10.51 -1.82 5.52
C LEU A 76 11.69 -0.84 5.65
N VAL A 77 12.02 -0.11 4.58
CA VAL A 77 13.09 0.91 4.58
C VAL A 77 12.63 2.27 4.04
N GLN A 78 11.60 2.30 3.19
CA GLN A 78 11.04 3.54 2.64
C GLN A 78 10.08 4.20 3.64
N ASP A 79 10.34 5.44 4.01
CA ASP A 79 9.36 6.23 4.78
C ASP A 79 8.25 6.72 3.85
N TYR A 80 6.99 6.51 4.26
CA TYR A 80 5.82 6.93 3.48
C TYR A 80 5.81 8.46 3.29
N GLY A 81 6.17 9.22 4.33
CA GLY A 81 6.21 10.69 4.26
C GLY A 81 7.13 11.24 3.18
N ALA A 82 8.20 10.52 2.84
CA ALA A 82 9.15 10.92 1.80
C ALA A 82 8.59 10.73 0.36
N LEU A 83 7.50 9.98 0.20
CA LEU A 83 6.84 9.76 -1.10
C LEU A 83 5.95 10.94 -1.53
N GLY A 84 5.62 11.86 -0.61
CA GLY A 84 4.81 13.06 -0.93
C GLY A 84 3.41 12.76 -1.46
N LEU A 85 2.81 11.63 -1.08
CA LEU A 85 1.51 11.19 -1.57
C LEU A 85 0.35 11.87 -0.83
N ALA A 86 -0.69 12.23 -1.58
CA ALA A 86 -1.87 12.93 -1.04
C ALA A 86 -2.89 11.99 -0.35
N ARG A 87 -2.79 10.68 -0.56
CA ARG A 87 -3.71 9.67 -0.02
C ARG A 87 -2.91 8.59 0.69
N PRO A 88 -3.43 8.02 1.80
CA PRO A 88 -2.74 6.97 2.55
C PRO A 88 -2.37 5.79 1.67
N MET A 89 -1.30 5.09 2.03
CA MET A 89 -0.89 3.86 1.36
C MET A 89 -0.93 2.66 2.30
N VAL A 90 -1.44 1.54 1.79
CA VAL A 90 -1.37 0.22 2.43
C VAL A 90 -0.40 -0.69 1.67
N VAL A 91 0.29 -1.56 2.40
CA VAL A 91 1.07 -2.66 1.82
C VAL A 91 0.11 -3.82 1.59
N GLY A 92 -0.56 -3.84 0.44
CA GLY A 92 -1.70 -4.71 0.20
C GLY A 92 -1.39 -6.15 -0.17
N GLU A 93 -0.10 -6.51 -0.24
CA GLU A 93 0.34 -7.88 -0.39
C GLU A 93 1.76 -7.98 0.18
N LEU A 94 1.93 -8.83 1.19
CA LEU A 94 3.24 -9.16 1.76
C LEU A 94 3.23 -10.47 2.52
N ALA A 95 4.36 -11.16 2.54
CA ALA A 95 4.54 -12.33 3.39
C ALA A 95 4.65 -11.92 4.87
N LEU A 96 3.69 -12.36 5.69
CA LEU A 96 3.74 -12.29 7.15
C LEU A 96 3.73 -13.71 7.74
N SER A 97 4.70 -14.54 7.34
CA SER A 97 4.73 -15.95 7.72
C SER A 97 5.37 -16.24 9.08
N SER A 98 6.15 -15.29 9.59
CA SER A 98 6.81 -15.35 10.90
C SER A 98 7.04 -13.92 11.39
N ASP A 99 7.03 -13.72 12.70
CA ASP A 99 7.29 -12.43 13.35
C ASP A 99 6.39 -11.29 12.84
N ALA A 100 5.13 -11.61 12.51
CA ALA A 100 4.20 -10.67 11.87
C ALA A 100 4.08 -9.34 12.63
N GLY A 101 4.03 -9.39 13.97
CA GLY A 101 3.94 -8.19 14.82
C GLY A 101 5.13 -7.24 14.64
N ALA A 102 6.35 -7.77 14.56
CA ALA A 102 7.54 -6.94 14.38
C ALA A 102 7.56 -6.27 12.99
N THR A 103 7.16 -6.99 11.95
CA THR A 103 7.01 -6.40 10.60
C THR A 103 5.94 -5.32 10.57
N LEU A 104 4.80 -5.57 11.23
CA LEU A 104 3.71 -4.60 11.32
C LEU A 104 4.10 -3.33 12.10
N ASP A 105 4.90 -3.45 13.16
CA ASP A 105 5.46 -2.30 13.88
C ASP A 105 6.38 -1.46 12.98
N VAL A 106 7.22 -2.10 12.15
CA VAL A 106 8.06 -1.38 11.19
C VAL A 106 7.19 -0.63 10.17
N ILE A 107 6.19 -1.30 9.59
CA ILE A 107 5.28 -0.68 8.60
C ILE A 107 4.54 0.51 9.22
N LEU A 108 4.01 0.35 10.43
CA LEU A 108 3.33 1.41 11.17
C LEU A 108 4.28 2.58 11.46
N SER A 109 5.48 2.31 11.97
CA SER A 109 6.45 3.36 12.31
C SER A 109 6.92 4.18 11.10
N ARG A 110 6.87 3.60 9.90
CA ARG A 110 7.19 4.28 8.63
C ARG A 110 6.04 5.05 8.01
N GLY A 111 4.88 5.05 8.65
CA GLY A 111 3.72 5.87 8.29
C GLY A 111 2.80 5.27 7.24
N TYR A 112 2.89 3.97 6.96
CA TYR A 112 1.90 3.29 6.13
C TYR A 112 0.60 3.09 6.92
N ALA A 113 -0.53 3.18 6.23
CA ALA A 113 -1.86 3.12 6.85
C ALA A 113 -2.34 1.70 7.14
N GLY A 114 -1.65 0.67 6.64
CA GLY A 114 -2.02 -0.72 6.87
C GLY A 114 -1.21 -1.71 6.05
N ALA A 115 -1.44 -2.99 6.31
CA ALA A 115 -0.82 -4.10 5.58
C ALA A 115 -1.79 -5.28 5.48
N TRP A 116 -1.79 -5.98 4.34
CA TRP A 116 -2.59 -7.17 4.11
C TRP A 116 -1.72 -8.39 3.82
N PRO A 117 -1.66 -9.36 4.76
CA PRO A 117 -0.84 -10.55 4.58
C PRO A 117 -1.29 -11.37 3.38
N TRP A 118 -0.31 -11.89 2.67
CA TRP A 118 -0.44 -12.83 1.57
C TRP A 118 0.62 -13.93 1.72
N SER A 119 0.31 -15.21 1.54
CA SER A 119 -0.89 -15.80 0.91
C SER A 119 -1.52 -16.86 1.81
N LEU A 120 -2.65 -17.44 1.39
CA LEU A 120 -3.26 -18.58 2.09
C LEU A 120 -2.66 -19.95 1.68
N ASN A 121 -1.54 -19.97 0.94
CA ASN A 121 -0.85 -21.19 0.53
C ASN A 121 0.29 -21.59 1.49
N ALA A 122 0.80 -22.82 1.34
CA ALA A 122 1.83 -23.38 2.22
C ALA A 122 3.17 -22.64 2.17
N ASP A 123 3.49 -21.99 1.03
CA ASP A 123 4.77 -21.30 0.83
C ASP A 123 4.79 -19.90 1.50
N PHE A 124 3.62 -19.32 1.75
CA PHE A 124 3.46 -17.99 2.36
C PHE A 124 2.41 -18.00 3.47
N SER A 125 2.36 -19.06 4.29
CA SER A 125 1.32 -19.21 5.31
C SER A 125 1.26 -18.02 6.25
N ILE A 126 0.09 -17.40 6.41
CA ILE A 126 -0.09 -16.25 7.30
C ILE A 126 0.09 -16.68 8.77
N ASP A 127 0.93 -15.96 9.51
CA ASP A 127 0.98 -16.00 10.98
C ASP A 127 -0.28 -15.30 11.57
N ALA A 128 -1.42 -15.97 11.44
CA ALA A 128 -2.72 -15.42 11.82
C ALA A 128 -2.79 -15.10 13.33
N ALA A 129 -2.09 -15.89 14.16
CA ALA A 129 -2.04 -15.66 15.60
C ALA A 129 -1.25 -14.40 15.93
N GLY A 130 -0.08 -14.21 15.32
CA GLY A 130 0.74 -13.01 15.48
C GLY A 130 0.04 -11.75 14.97
N VAL A 131 -0.57 -11.81 13.78
CA VAL A 131 -1.37 -10.70 13.22
C VAL A 131 -2.51 -10.31 14.17
N LYS A 132 -3.25 -11.31 14.68
CA LYS A 132 -4.36 -11.05 15.63
C LYS A 132 -3.83 -10.43 16.93
N ALA A 133 -2.80 -11.00 17.53
CA ALA A 133 -2.24 -10.51 18.78
C ALA A 133 -1.74 -9.06 18.65
N TRP A 134 -1.08 -8.75 17.53
CA TRP A 134 -0.66 -7.38 17.23
C TRP A 134 -1.88 -6.45 17.09
N SER A 135 -2.89 -6.83 16.30
CA SER A 135 -4.10 -6.03 16.09
C SER A 135 -4.85 -5.75 17.39
N ASP A 136 -5.02 -6.77 18.25
CA ASP A 136 -5.65 -6.62 19.56
C ASP A 136 -4.88 -5.60 20.43
N GLY A 137 -3.55 -5.58 20.33
CA GLY A 137 -2.67 -4.66 21.07
C GLY A 137 -2.73 -3.20 20.59
N GLN A 138 -3.02 -2.96 19.31
CA GLN A 138 -3.11 -1.61 18.73
C GLN A 138 -4.48 -0.95 18.93
N GLY A 139 -5.52 -1.74 19.27
CA GLY A 139 -6.86 -1.25 19.58
C GLY A 139 -7.48 -0.44 18.44
N ALA A 140 -7.88 0.81 18.74
CA ALA A 140 -8.61 1.68 17.81
C ALA A 140 -7.85 1.98 16.51
N LEU A 141 -6.51 1.87 16.49
CA LEU A 141 -5.70 2.08 15.28
C LEU A 141 -6.02 1.08 14.16
N THR A 142 -6.51 -0.10 14.49
CA THR A 142 -6.84 -1.15 13.52
C THR A 142 -8.31 -1.15 13.10
N GLN A 143 -9.08 -0.14 13.53
CA GLN A 143 -10.47 0.06 13.12
C GLN A 143 -10.50 1.04 11.96
N LEU A 144 -10.77 0.54 10.74
CA LEU A 144 -10.96 1.41 9.58
C LEU A 144 -12.27 2.20 9.78
N PRO A 145 -12.25 3.54 9.71
CA PRO A 145 -13.48 4.32 9.77
C PRO A 145 -14.39 3.97 8.59
N PRO A 146 -15.70 4.25 8.70
CA PRO A 146 -16.55 4.20 7.52
C PRO A 146 -16.03 5.20 6.46
N PRO A 147 -16.11 4.82 5.18
CA PRO A 147 -15.82 5.70 4.05
C PRO A 147 -16.67 6.97 4.00
#